data_AF-A0A660XKF7-F1
#
_entry.id   AF-A0A660XKF7-F1
#
_cell.length_a   1.000
_cell.length_b   1.000
_cell.length_c   1.000
_cell.angle_alpha   90.00
_cell.angle_beta   90.00
_cell.angle_gamma   90.00
#
_symmetry.space_group_name_H-M   'P 1'
#
loop_
_entity.id
_entity.type
_entity.pdbx_description
1 polymer ?
#
loop_
_entity_poly.entity_id
_entity_poly.type
_entity_poly.pdbx_seq_one_letter_code
_entity_poly.pdbx_strand_id
1 'polypeptide(L)'
;MKRQKPKPVAFMGYVTSDDRYERLTEFRERLSNEVRVQIGEEFSIFQDRKDILWGQNWKKRIEESLDEVTFLIPIITPSFFNSQYCRRELERFLEREKELKRDDLVLPIYYVDCPLLNDEEKRTEDKLAQAIFAHQYADWRDLRFEPFASPQVGRTLAKLAVQIRDALERVQVSPRPDADVTRRSAEDMSVSLPQEIESMGEIGKTTKGPSAKTEPPTRMVDQIHRGDHVTITEAIEAADPGDRILVRPGLYHEGLVIEKPLEIIGVGDPGDVVVEAKDRDALLFKTTMGRVVNLALRQMGGENWYGVDIAQG
;
A
#
# COMPACT_ATOMS: atom_id res chain seq x y z
N MET A 1 1.02 -29.83 3.40
CA MET A 1 0.64 -28.40 3.40
C MET A 1 1.09 -27.78 2.09
N LYS A 2 0.32 -26.89 1.46
CA LYS A 2 0.83 -26.10 0.31
C LYS A 2 1.74 -25.00 0.85
N ARG A 3 3.01 -24.93 0.40
CA ARG A 3 3.84 -23.72 0.59
C ARG A 3 3.14 -22.56 -0.13
N GLN A 4 2.80 -21.49 0.56
CA GLN A 4 2.46 -20.24 -0.12
C GLN A 4 3.71 -19.76 -0.86
N LYS A 5 3.57 -19.35 -2.12
CA LYS A 5 4.59 -18.51 -2.77
C LYS A 5 4.63 -17.17 -2.02
N PRO A 6 5.80 -16.53 -1.86
CA PRO A 6 5.82 -15.12 -1.47
C PRO A 6 5.01 -14.34 -2.51
N LYS A 7 4.13 -13.42 -2.07
CA LYS A 7 3.44 -12.53 -3.01
C LYS A 7 4.50 -11.67 -3.72
N PRO A 8 4.41 -11.50 -5.05
CA PRO A 8 5.26 -10.54 -5.74
C PRO A 8 4.89 -9.11 -5.29
N VAL A 9 5.90 -8.37 -4.84
CA VAL A 9 5.76 -7.01 -4.30
C VAL A 9 6.77 -6.10 -5.00
N ALA A 10 6.38 -4.87 -5.30
CA ALA A 10 7.30 -3.80 -5.65
C ALA A 10 7.29 -2.70 -4.58
N PHE A 11 8.39 -1.96 -4.48
CA PHE A 11 8.47 -0.73 -3.72
C PHE A 11 8.75 0.43 -4.66
N MET A 12 7.96 1.50 -4.57
CA MET A 12 8.15 2.71 -5.37
C MET A 12 9.01 3.70 -4.58
N GLY A 13 10.26 3.89 -5.01
CA GLY A 13 11.21 4.78 -4.34
C GLY A 13 11.05 6.22 -4.83
N TYR A 14 10.59 7.12 -3.97
CA TYR A 14 10.38 8.55 -4.28
C TYR A 14 10.62 9.42 -3.05
N VAL A 15 10.75 10.73 -3.25
CA VAL A 15 10.74 11.70 -2.14
C VAL A 15 9.32 12.26 -2.01
N THR A 16 8.76 12.26 -0.80
CA THR A 16 7.34 12.62 -0.57
C THR A 16 7.00 14.03 -1.06
N SER A 17 7.95 14.98 -1.06
CA SER A 17 7.78 16.34 -1.60
C SER A 17 7.56 16.41 -3.11
N ASP A 18 7.87 15.34 -3.85
CA ASP A 18 7.74 15.28 -5.30
C ASP A 18 6.36 14.76 -5.73
N ASP A 19 5.59 14.14 -4.82
CA ASP A 19 4.22 13.66 -5.06
C ASP A 19 3.19 14.77 -4.89
N ARG A 20 3.16 15.68 -5.87
CA ARG A 20 2.20 16.79 -5.89
C ARG A 20 0.82 16.27 -6.31
N TYR A 21 -0.21 16.61 -5.52
CA TYR A 21 -1.60 16.25 -5.76
C TYR A 21 -1.84 14.73 -5.88
N GLU A 22 -1.13 13.94 -5.06
CA GLU A 22 -1.21 12.46 -5.00
C GLU A 22 -1.00 11.75 -6.35
N ARG A 23 -0.35 12.41 -7.32
CA ARG A 23 -0.17 11.90 -8.68
C ARG A 23 0.68 10.62 -8.75
N LEU A 24 1.68 10.47 -7.88
CA LEU A 24 2.47 9.24 -7.78
C LEU A 24 1.66 8.13 -7.07
N THR A 25 0.74 8.47 -6.17
CA THR A 25 -0.24 7.54 -5.60
C THR A 25 -1.23 7.04 -6.65
N GLU A 26 -1.81 7.92 -7.48
CA GLU A 26 -2.67 7.50 -8.59
C GLU A 26 -1.89 6.66 -9.63
N PHE A 27 -0.65 7.03 -9.92
CA PHE A 27 0.26 6.23 -10.75
C PHE A 27 0.46 4.81 -10.20
N ARG A 28 0.80 4.69 -8.91
CA ARG A 28 0.99 3.41 -8.20
C ARG A 28 -0.24 2.52 -8.32
N GLU A 29 -1.42 3.07 -8.08
CA GLU A 29 -2.67 2.32 -8.14
C GLU A 29 -2.98 1.84 -9.54
N ARG A 30 -2.81 2.71 -10.55
CA ARG A 30 -3.02 2.34 -11.95
C ARG A 30 -2.03 1.26 -12.40
N LEU A 31 -0.75 1.35 -12.03
CA LEU A 31 0.23 0.33 -12.34
C LEU A 31 -0.05 -1.00 -11.60
N SER A 32 -0.42 -0.97 -10.33
CA SER A 32 -0.81 -2.20 -9.58
C SER A 32 -2.02 -2.89 -10.22
N ASN A 33 -3.05 -2.12 -10.60
CA ASN A 33 -4.24 -2.65 -11.27
C ASN A 33 -3.91 -3.21 -12.66
N GLU A 34 -3.07 -2.54 -13.44
CA GLU A 34 -2.65 -3.00 -14.77
C GLU A 34 -1.79 -4.27 -14.69
N VAL A 35 -0.82 -4.35 -13.77
CA VAL A 35 -0.05 -5.59 -13.53
C VAL A 35 -0.99 -6.72 -13.12
N ARG A 36 -1.92 -6.50 -12.17
CA ARG A 36 -2.92 -7.50 -11.76
C ARG A 36 -3.73 -8.04 -12.95
N VAL A 37 -4.13 -7.18 -13.88
CA VAL A 37 -4.84 -7.58 -15.11
C VAL A 37 -3.96 -8.44 -16.03
N GLN A 38 -2.66 -8.14 -16.11
CA GLN A 38 -1.72 -8.88 -16.96
C GLN A 38 -1.18 -10.19 -16.36
N ILE A 39 -1.11 -10.31 -15.03
CA ILE A 39 -0.61 -11.53 -14.35
C ILE A 39 -1.71 -12.45 -13.81
N GLY A 40 -2.96 -11.97 -13.68
CA GLY A 40 -4.10 -12.73 -13.18
C GLY A 40 -4.12 -12.98 -11.66
N GLU A 41 -3.10 -12.51 -10.93
CA GLU A 41 -3.00 -12.51 -9.47
C GLU A 41 -2.70 -11.11 -8.92
N GLU A 42 -2.87 -10.93 -7.61
CA GLU A 42 -2.72 -9.64 -6.93
C GLU A 42 -1.25 -9.17 -6.90
N PHE A 43 -1.00 -7.94 -7.33
CA PHE A 43 0.31 -7.30 -7.30
C PHE A 43 0.28 -6.02 -6.48
N SER A 44 1.06 -5.97 -5.40
CA SER A 44 1.11 -4.83 -4.48
C SER A 44 2.36 -3.99 -4.73
N ILE A 45 2.17 -2.69 -5.00
CA ILE A 45 3.23 -1.69 -4.96
C ILE A 45 3.08 -0.89 -3.66
N PHE A 46 4.15 -0.78 -2.87
CA PHE A 46 4.22 0.02 -1.64
C PHE A 46 4.80 1.43 -1.87
N GLN A 47 4.40 2.40 -1.04
CA GLN A 47 4.81 3.81 -1.12
C GLN A 47 5.58 4.27 0.13
N ASP A 48 5.01 4.18 1.34
CA ASP A 48 5.79 4.40 2.56
C ASP A 48 6.51 3.09 2.94
N ARG A 49 7.74 3.18 3.50
CA ARG A 49 8.34 2.00 4.17
C ARG A 49 7.44 1.51 5.30
N LYS A 50 6.68 2.39 5.97
CA LYS A 50 5.71 2.03 7.02
C LYS A 50 4.68 1.01 6.54
N ASP A 51 4.25 1.08 5.28
CA ASP A 51 3.27 0.14 4.70
C ASP A 51 3.87 -1.26 4.56
N ILE A 52 5.15 -1.36 4.20
CA ILE A 52 5.89 -2.63 4.13
C ILE A 52 5.99 -3.30 5.52
N LEU A 53 5.88 -2.52 6.61
CA LEU A 53 5.92 -3.04 7.99
C LEU A 53 4.56 -3.63 8.45
N TRP A 54 3.49 -3.46 7.68
CA TRP A 54 2.13 -3.95 7.99
C TRP A 54 1.77 -5.29 7.32
N GLY A 55 2.71 -5.93 6.63
CA GLY A 55 2.65 -7.35 6.30
C GLY A 55 2.82 -8.25 7.53
N GLN A 56 1.94 -9.25 7.70
CA GLN A 56 1.79 -10.10 8.90
C GLN A 56 3.10 -10.56 9.59
N ASN A 57 3.09 -10.58 10.94
CA ASN A 57 4.19 -11.00 11.85
C ASN A 57 5.40 -10.06 11.98
N TRP A 58 5.14 -8.75 12.09
CA TRP A 58 6.15 -7.69 12.25
C TRP A 58 7.17 -7.83 13.40
N LYS A 59 6.85 -8.53 14.50
CA LYS A 59 7.54 -8.43 15.82
C LYS A 59 8.98 -9.00 15.89
N LYS A 60 9.65 -9.19 14.75
CA LYS A 60 11.07 -9.59 14.62
C LYS A 60 11.86 -8.91 13.48
N ARG A 61 11.24 -8.10 12.62
CA ARG A 61 11.79 -7.77 11.27
C ARG A 61 12.05 -6.28 11.00
N ILE A 62 12.50 -5.55 12.03
CA ILE A 62 12.55 -4.08 12.01
C ILE A 62 13.48 -3.48 10.93
N GLU A 63 14.39 -4.26 10.33
CA GLU A 63 15.35 -3.79 9.30
C GLU A 63 15.34 -4.62 7.99
N GLU A 64 14.53 -5.69 7.90
CA GLU A 64 14.55 -6.68 6.80
C GLU A 64 13.54 -6.42 5.67
N SER A 65 12.64 -5.44 5.80
CA SER A 65 11.41 -5.37 4.97
C SER A 65 11.62 -5.24 3.46
N LEU A 66 12.78 -4.72 3.01
CA LEU A 66 13.11 -4.61 1.57
C LEU A 66 13.59 -5.93 0.94
N ASP A 67 13.84 -7.00 1.71
CA ASP A 67 14.28 -8.31 1.16
C ASP A 67 13.12 -9.21 0.72
N GLU A 68 11.88 -8.89 1.12
CA GLU A 68 10.67 -9.56 0.61
C GLU A 68 10.11 -8.86 -0.64
N VAL A 69 10.57 -7.65 -0.93
CA VAL A 69 10.22 -6.87 -2.13
C VAL A 69 11.01 -7.41 -3.33
N THR A 70 10.30 -7.70 -4.43
CA THR A 70 10.88 -8.23 -5.68
C THR A 70 11.47 -7.12 -6.55
N PHE A 71 10.81 -5.95 -6.64
CA PHE A 71 11.22 -4.84 -7.52
C PHE A 71 11.39 -3.51 -6.80
N LEU A 72 12.32 -2.69 -7.30
CA LEU A 72 12.39 -1.27 -7.02
C LEU A 72 11.90 -0.49 -8.25
N ILE A 73 10.94 0.42 -8.05
CA ILE A 73 10.47 1.35 -9.06
C ILE A 73 10.91 2.76 -8.63
N PRO A 74 12.16 3.19 -8.93
CA PRO A 74 12.63 4.49 -8.49
C PRO A 74 12.08 5.61 -9.40
N ILE A 75 11.39 6.57 -8.79
CA ILE A 75 10.88 7.78 -9.43
C ILE A 75 12.01 8.79 -9.49
N ILE A 76 12.66 8.90 -10.65
CA ILE A 76 13.88 9.67 -10.81
C ILE A 76 13.57 11.16 -10.93
N THR A 77 14.08 11.91 -9.96
CA THR A 77 14.05 13.37 -9.82
C THR A 77 15.40 13.85 -9.27
N PRO A 78 15.69 15.17 -9.29
CA PRO A 78 16.81 15.72 -8.52
C PRO A 78 16.73 15.41 -7.01
N SER A 79 15.53 15.42 -6.42
CA SER A 79 15.32 15.11 -5.01
C SER A 79 15.72 13.67 -4.67
N PHE A 80 15.43 12.71 -5.56
CA PHE A 80 15.76 11.29 -5.39
C PHE A 80 17.26 11.08 -5.13
N PHE A 81 18.14 11.68 -5.95
CA PHE A 81 19.60 11.54 -5.78
C PHE A 81 20.17 12.34 -4.62
N ASN A 82 19.50 13.40 -4.16
CA ASN A 82 19.84 14.11 -2.92
C ASN A 82 19.42 13.34 -1.66
N SER A 83 18.43 12.45 -1.76
CA SER A 83 17.93 11.64 -0.64
C SER A 83 18.82 10.42 -0.38
N GLN A 84 19.68 10.51 0.65
CA GLN A 84 20.49 9.36 1.12
C GLN A 84 19.66 8.08 1.36
N TYR A 85 18.39 8.23 1.72
CA TYR A 85 17.45 7.13 1.92
C TYR A 85 17.13 6.39 0.61
N CYS A 86 16.82 7.13 -0.46
CA CYS A 86 16.50 6.60 -1.79
C CYS A 86 17.74 6.04 -2.48
N ARG A 87 18.91 6.69 -2.27
CA ARG A 87 20.22 6.16 -2.69
C ARG A 87 20.48 4.78 -2.10
N ARG A 88 20.28 4.61 -0.78
CA ARG A 88 20.49 3.34 -0.06
C ARG A 88 19.50 2.24 -0.44
N GLU A 89 18.28 2.59 -0.85
CA GLU A 89 17.34 1.66 -1.49
C GLU A 89 17.91 1.14 -2.81
N LEU A 90 18.29 2.06 -3.70
CA LEU A 90 18.85 1.76 -5.00
C LEU A 90 20.13 0.92 -4.88
N GLU A 91 21.02 1.24 -3.94
CA GLU A 91 22.21 0.45 -3.62
C GLU A 91 21.86 -1.01 -3.27
N ARG A 92 20.93 -1.24 -2.33
CA ARG A 92 20.51 -2.60 -1.91
C ARG A 92 19.93 -3.42 -3.06
N PHE A 93 19.16 -2.81 -3.97
CA PHE A 93 18.61 -3.52 -5.14
C PHE A 93 19.68 -3.79 -6.20
N LEU A 94 20.56 -2.83 -6.51
CA LEU A 94 21.69 -3.01 -7.44
C LEU A 94 22.73 -4.01 -6.92
N GLU A 95 22.81 -4.25 -5.61
CA GLU A 95 23.61 -5.33 -5.02
C GLU A 95 22.91 -6.68 -5.22
N ARG A 96 21.62 -6.79 -4.87
CA ARG A 96 20.80 -8.00 -5.07
C ARG A 96 20.74 -8.44 -6.53
N GLU A 97 20.71 -7.52 -7.48
CA GLU A 97 20.78 -7.80 -8.92
C GLU A 97 22.09 -8.49 -9.31
N LYS A 98 23.23 -8.06 -8.78
CA LYS A 98 24.53 -8.70 -9.02
C LYS A 98 24.61 -10.09 -8.39
N GLU A 99 24.05 -10.26 -7.19
CA GLU A 99 23.97 -11.56 -6.50
C GLU A 99 23.10 -12.57 -7.27
N LEU A 100 21.92 -12.14 -7.73
CA LEU A 100 20.98 -12.96 -8.50
C LEU A 100 21.35 -13.08 -9.99
N LYS A 101 22.33 -12.30 -10.47
CA LYS A 101 22.76 -12.17 -11.88
C LYS A 101 21.62 -11.73 -12.79
N ARG A 102 20.99 -10.62 -12.43
CA ARG A 102 19.85 -9.98 -13.09
C ARG A 102 20.09 -8.48 -13.31
N ASP A 103 19.26 -7.89 -14.15
CA ASP A 103 19.29 -6.50 -14.64
C ASP A 103 17.86 -5.94 -14.83
N ASP A 104 16.87 -6.57 -14.20
CA ASP A 104 15.43 -6.35 -14.38
C ASP A 104 14.63 -6.29 -13.07
N LEU A 105 15.30 -6.04 -11.94
CA LEU A 105 14.66 -5.83 -10.64
C LEU A 105 14.53 -4.33 -10.30
N VAL A 106 15.40 -3.49 -10.86
CA VAL A 106 15.29 -2.02 -10.83
C VAL A 106 14.62 -1.53 -12.13
N LEU A 107 13.49 -0.82 -11.99
CA LEU A 107 12.65 -0.37 -13.10
C LEU A 107 12.46 1.16 -13.04
N PRO A 108 13.44 1.97 -13.51
CA PRO A 108 13.43 3.42 -13.27
C PRO A 108 12.39 4.15 -14.11
N ILE A 109 11.79 5.17 -13.50
CA ILE A 109 10.83 6.07 -14.14
C ILE A 109 11.44 7.46 -14.16
N TYR A 110 11.82 7.95 -15.35
CA TYR A 110 12.42 9.27 -15.47
C TYR A 110 11.32 10.34 -15.39
N TYR A 111 11.10 10.89 -14.19
CA TYR A 111 9.90 11.68 -13.88
C TYR A 111 10.17 13.18 -13.95
N VAL A 112 11.28 13.67 -13.39
CA VAL A 112 11.70 15.07 -13.49
C VAL A 112 13.11 15.13 -14.04
N ASP A 113 13.35 16.03 -14.99
CA ASP A 113 14.65 16.19 -15.62
C ASP A 113 15.76 16.40 -14.58
N CYS A 114 16.83 15.61 -14.71
CA CYS A 114 17.84 15.46 -13.69
C CYS A 114 19.22 15.72 -14.30
N PRO A 115 19.82 16.90 -14.03
CA PRO A 115 21.15 17.25 -14.55
C PRO A 115 22.21 16.19 -14.24
N LEU A 116 22.14 15.54 -13.07
CA LEU A 116 23.06 14.46 -12.65
C LEU A 116 22.98 13.20 -13.54
N LEU A 117 21.83 12.95 -14.20
CA LEU A 117 21.66 11.83 -15.12
C LEU A 117 22.01 12.21 -16.57
N ASN A 118 21.68 13.45 -16.96
CA ASN A 118 21.90 13.97 -18.32
C ASN A 118 23.38 14.31 -18.58
N ASP A 119 24.03 14.99 -17.63
CA ASP A 119 25.40 15.49 -17.71
C ASP A 119 26.42 14.36 -17.51
N GLU A 120 27.29 14.12 -18.50
CA GLU A 120 28.21 12.99 -18.48
C GLU A 120 29.30 13.11 -17.41
N GLU A 121 29.85 14.30 -17.19
CA GLU A 121 30.89 14.53 -16.18
C GLU A 121 30.33 14.22 -14.78
N LYS A 122 29.19 14.86 -14.44
CA LYS A 122 28.51 14.63 -13.14
C LYS A 122 28.06 13.18 -12.97
N ARG A 123 27.59 12.54 -14.05
CA ARG A 123 27.23 11.12 -14.05
C ARG A 123 28.44 10.25 -13.75
N THR A 124 29.63 10.52 -14.30
CA THR A 124 30.84 9.71 -14.01
C THR A 124 31.33 9.82 -12.56
N GLU A 125 30.98 10.89 -11.83
CA GLU A 125 31.24 11.01 -10.40
C GLU A 125 30.26 10.18 -9.54
N ASP A 126 29.01 9.99 -9.99
CA ASP A 126 27.96 9.28 -9.26
C ASP A 126 27.66 7.87 -9.79
N LYS A 127 28.09 6.86 -9.04
CA LYS A 127 27.88 5.42 -9.35
C LYS A 127 26.41 5.02 -9.47
N LEU A 128 25.49 5.70 -8.80
CA LEU A 128 24.05 5.41 -8.87
C LEU A 128 23.42 6.08 -10.09
N ALA A 129 23.89 7.26 -10.48
CA ALA A 129 23.49 7.87 -11.75
C ALA A 129 23.97 7.04 -12.94
N GLN A 130 25.21 6.51 -12.89
CA GLN A 130 25.72 5.51 -13.84
C GLN A 130 24.83 4.26 -13.88
N ALA A 131 24.46 3.71 -12.73
CA ALA A 131 23.62 2.52 -12.68
C ALA A 131 22.23 2.77 -13.28
N ILE A 132 21.53 3.86 -12.91
CA ILE A 132 20.22 4.22 -13.47
C ILE A 132 20.31 4.49 -14.98
N PHE A 133 21.40 5.09 -15.47
CA PHE A 133 21.61 5.33 -16.89
C PHE A 133 21.90 4.05 -17.70
N ALA A 134 22.49 3.03 -17.06
CA ALA A 134 22.71 1.72 -17.67
C ALA A 134 21.44 0.84 -17.72
N HIS A 135 20.44 1.12 -16.88
CA HIS A 135 19.14 0.45 -16.93
C HIS A 135 18.21 1.08 -17.98
N GLN A 136 17.32 0.27 -18.56
CA GLN A 136 16.26 0.79 -19.42
C GLN A 136 15.18 1.48 -18.58
N TYR A 137 15.25 2.80 -18.49
CA TYR A 137 14.23 3.61 -17.82
C TYR A 137 13.03 3.92 -18.73
N ALA A 138 11.85 4.10 -18.12
CA ALA A 138 10.67 4.64 -18.80
C ALA A 138 10.63 6.17 -18.66
N ASP A 139 10.71 6.90 -19.78
CA ASP A 139 10.59 8.36 -19.74
C ASP A 139 9.13 8.78 -19.48
N TRP A 140 8.94 9.58 -18.43
CA TRP A 140 7.67 10.13 -17.97
C TRP A 140 7.73 11.67 -17.85
N ARG A 141 8.81 12.33 -18.28
CA ARG A 141 9.01 13.77 -18.10
C ARG A 141 7.89 14.62 -18.70
N ASP A 142 7.36 14.19 -19.85
CA ASP A 142 6.18 14.82 -20.48
C ASP A 142 4.87 14.20 -19.98
N LEU A 143 4.83 12.86 -19.82
CA LEU A 143 3.65 12.12 -19.35
C LEU A 143 3.19 12.51 -17.95
N ARG A 144 4.02 13.17 -17.13
CA ARG A 144 3.61 13.74 -15.83
C ARG A 144 2.64 14.92 -15.93
N PHE A 145 2.47 15.51 -17.11
CA PHE A 145 1.52 16.60 -17.35
C PHE A 145 0.19 16.10 -17.95
N GLU A 146 0.20 14.92 -18.57
CA GLU A 146 -0.98 14.33 -19.23
C GLU A 146 -2.01 13.77 -18.23
N PRO A 147 -3.32 13.81 -18.52
CA PRO A 147 -4.31 13.06 -17.74
C PRO A 147 -4.05 11.55 -17.83
N PHE A 148 -4.25 10.80 -16.74
CA PHE A 148 -4.13 9.33 -16.77
C PHE A 148 -5.17 8.64 -17.66
N ALA A 149 -6.28 9.32 -17.98
CA ALA A 149 -7.25 8.88 -18.97
C ALA A 149 -6.76 9.02 -20.42
N SER A 150 -5.59 9.63 -20.66
CA SER A 150 -5.03 9.76 -22.01
C SER A 150 -4.58 8.40 -22.56
N PRO A 151 -4.82 8.12 -23.86
CA PRO A 151 -4.33 6.88 -24.49
C PRO A 151 -2.80 6.73 -24.47
N GLN A 152 -2.05 7.82 -24.28
CA GLN A 152 -0.59 7.79 -24.20
C GLN A 152 -0.14 7.23 -22.84
N VAL A 153 -0.63 7.81 -21.74
CA VAL A 153 -0.31 7.35 -20.37
C VAL A 153 -0.75 5.91 -20.16
N GLY A 154 -1.96 5.53 -20.60
CA GLY A 154 -2.45 4.14 -20.51
C GLY A 154 -1.56 3.15 -21.26
N ARG A 155 -1.08 3.48 -22.47
CA ARG A 155 -0.14 2.63 -23.22
C ARG A 155 1.22 2.50 -22.55
N THR A 156 1.71 3.54 -21.86
CA THR A 156 2.99 3.47 -21.15
C THR A 156 2.87 2.66 -19.85
N LEU A 157 1.76 2.79 -19.12
CA LEU A 157 1.45 1.92 -17.97
C LEU A 157 1.38 0.44 -18.38
N ALA A 158 0.68 0.12 -19.47
CA ALA A 158 0.61 -1.24 -19.99
C ALA A 158 1.98 -1.82 -20.36
N LYS A 159 2.90 -1.00 -20.90
CA LYS A 159 4.30 -1.40 -21.17
C LYS A 159 5.11 -1.66 -19.89
N LEU A 160 4.98 -0.80 -18.88
CA LEU A 160 5.63 -1.01 -17.58
C LEU A 160 5.13 -2.30 -16.91
N ALA A 161 3.82 -2.57 -17.00
CA ALA A 161 3.25 -3.81 -16.48
C ALA A 161 3.70 -5.07 -17.25
N VAL A 162 3.91 -4.97 -18.56
CA VAL A 162 4.56 -6.03 -19.38
C VAL A 162 5.96 -6.33 -18.84
N GLN A 163 6.78 -5.29 -18.60
CA GLN A 163 8.14 -5.47 -18.06
C GLN A 163 8.11 -6.14 -16.67
N ILE A 164 7.19 -5.75 -15.79
CA ILE A 164 7.00 -6.36 -14.46
C ILE A 164 6.60 -7.84 -14.58
N ARG A 165 5.62 -8.19 -15.44
CA ARG A 165 5.24 -9.61 -15.68
C ARG A 165 6.43 -10.41 -16.19
N ASP A 166 7.10 -9.94 -17.24
CA ASP A 166 8.14 -10.70 -17.92
C ASP A 166 9.36 -10.92 -16.99
N ALA A 167 9.63 -9.96 -16.10
CA ALA A 167 10.62 -10.12 -15.04
C ALA A 167 10.15 -11.07 -13.92
N LEU A 168 8.86 -11.05 -13.53
CA LEU A 168 8.27 -11.99 -12.57
C LEU A 168 8.34 -13.45 -13.04
N GLU A 169 8.04 -13.72 -14.30
CA GLU A 169 8.14 -15.06 -14.87
C GLU A 169 9.56 -15.61 -14.74
N ARG A 170 10.58 -14.79 -15.02
CA ARG A 170 12.00 -15.15 -14.80
C ARG A 170 12.31 -15.46 -13.33
N VAL A 171 11.74 -14.72 -12.37
CA VAL A 171 11.90 -15.00 -10.91
C VAL A 171 11.35 -16.39 -10.54
N GLN A 172 10.25 -16.80 -11.16
CA GLN A 172 9.65 -18.10 -10.90
C GLN A 172 10.37 -19.27 -11.60
N VAL A 173 11.10 -19.00 -12.69
CA VAL A 173 11.86 -20.00 -13.45
C VAL A 173 13.28 -20.20 -12.91
N SER A 174 13.91 -19.19 -12.29
CA SER A 174 15.24 -19.33 -11.67
C SER A 174 15.23 -20.36 -10.52
N PRO A 175 15.98 -21.48 -10.59
CA PRO A 175 16.00 -22.48 -9.53
C PRO A 175 16.61 -21.91 -8.24
N ARG A 176 15.94 -22.14 -7.11
CA ARG A 176 16.59 -22.02 -5.80
C ARG A 176 17.63 -23.13 -5.67
N PRO A 177 18.84 -22.86 -5.14
CA PRO A 177 19.76 -23.94 -4.76
C PRO A 177 19.09 -24.86 -3.73
N ASP A 178 19.10 -26.17 -3.98
CA ASP A 178 18.45 -27.17 -3.12
C ASP A 178 19.18 -27.35 -1.78
N ALA A 179 18.81 -26.53 -0.80
CA ALA A 179 19.15 -26.74 0.60
C ALA A 179 18.20 -27.78 1.24
N ASP A 180 18.46 -29.07 0.96
CA ASP A 180 18.81 -30.08 1.98
C ASP A 180 18.95 -31.48 1.35
N VAL A 181 20.17 -32.01 1.30
CA VAL A 181 20.46 -33.43 0.98
C VAL A 181 21.05 -34.11 2.21
N THR A 182 20.23 -34.27 3.26
CA THR A 182 20.61 -35.03 4.46
C THR A 182 19.65 -36.19 4.70
N ARG A 183 19.83 -37.29 3.95
CA ARG A 183 19.19 -38.58 4.29
C ARG A 183 19.72 -39.08 5.64
N ARG A 184 18.81 -39.44 6.56
CA ARG A 184 19.01 -40.55 7.51
C ARG A 184 17.67 -41.16 7.90
N SER A 185 17.57 -42.48 7.74
CA SER A 185 16.37 -43.27 8.01
C SER A 185 16.32 -43.72 9.47
N ALA A 186 15.11 -43.85 10.00
CA ALA A 186 14.78 -44.76 11.10
C ALA A 186 13.30 -45.16 10.93
N GLU A 187 12.99 -46.44 11.18
CA GLU A 187 11.65 -47.04 11.05
C GLU A 187 11.11 -47.42 12.44
N ASP A 188 9.80 -47.67 12.53
CA ASP A 188 9.06 -48.20 13.70
C ASP A 188 9.04 -47.31 14.98
N MET A 189 8.00 -47.33 15.84
CA MET A 189 6.96 -48.35 16.09
C MET A 189 5.52 -47.78 16.20
N SER A 190 4.55 -48.69 16.22
CA SER A 190 3.11 -48.48 16.43
C SER A 190 2.67 -48.49 17.91
N VAL A 191 1.59 -47.75 18.22
CA VAL A 191 0.62 -48.01 19.31
C VAL A 191 -0.78 -47.62 18.80
N SER A 192 -1.87 -48.21 19.34
CA SER A 192 -3.17 -48.30 18.66
C SER A 192 -4.40 -47.94 19.51
N LEU A 193 -5.49 -47.53 18.82
CA LEU A 193 -6.92 -47.65 19.19
C LEU A 193 -7.44 -46.83 20.41
N PRO A 194 -8.78 -46.69 20.61
CA PRO A 194 -9.92 -47.22 19.84
C PRO A 194 -10.96 -46.19 19.32
N GLN A 195 -11.91 -46.71 18.54
CA GLN A 195 -13.22 -46.15 18.14
C GLN A 195 -14.26 -46.22 19.31
N GLU A 196 -15.52 -45.78 19.24
CA GLU A 196 -16.37 -45.24 18.15
C GLU A 196 -17.07 -43.91 18.64
N ILE A 197 -18.38 -43.57 18.60
CA ILE A 197 -19.65 -44.19 18.17
C ILE A 197 -20.63 -43.13 17.62
N GLU A 198 -21.69 -43.57 16.94
CA GLU A 198 -22.60 -42.76 16.11
C GLU A 198 -23.84 -42.20 16.83
N SER A 199 -24.46 -41.16 16.24
CA SER A 199 -25.93 -41.02 16.16
C SER A 199 -26.31 -40.09 14.99
N MET A 200 -27.48 -40.29 14.37
CA MET A 200 -27.83 -39.77 13.03
C MET A 200 -28.85 -38.60 13.04
N GLY A 201 -28.83 -37.76 11.99
CA GLY A 201 -29.89 -36.78 11.68
C GLY A 201 -29.69 -36.03 10.34
N GLU A 202 -30.71 -36.06 9.46
CA GLU A 202 -30.82 -35.39 8.14
C GLU A 202 -32.33 -35.02 7.94
N ILE A 203 -32.81 -34.27 6.94
CA ILE A 203 -32.29 -33.97 5.60
C ILE A 203 -32.20 -32.46 5.34
N GLY A 204 -31.08 -31.97 4.78
CA GLY A 204 -30.87 -30.52 4.59
C GLY A 204 -29.87 -30.09 3.52
N LYS A 205 -30.08 -30.43 2.24
CA LYS A 205 -29.29 -29.85 1.13
C LYS A 205 -29.52 -28.33 0.97
N THR A 206 -28.47 -27.52 1.10
CA THR A 206 -28.21 -26.37 0.21
C THR A 206 -26.75 -25.88 0.30
N THR A 207 -26.27 -25.23 -0.76
CA THR A 207 -24.86 -24.86 -0.95
C THR A 207 -24.47 -23.50 -0.36
N LYS A 208 -23.33 -23.43 0.33
CA LYS A 208 -22.35 -22.31 0.25
C LYS A 208 -21.03 -22.72 0.93
N GLY A 209 -19.90 -22.22 0.42
CA GLY A 209 -18.55 -22.52 0.95
C GLY A 209 -18.13 -21.57 2.08
N PRO A 210 -17.07 -21.90 2.86
CA PRO A 210 -16.59 -21.07 3.95
C PRO A 210 -16.06 -19.70 3.50
N SER A 211 -16.27 -18.68 4.33
CA SER A 211 -16.08 -17.27 4.02
C SER A 211 -14.66 -16.88 3.58
N ALA A 212 -14.59 -15.86 2.71
CA ALA A 212 -13.39 -15.06 2.52
C ALA A 212 -12.99 -14.34 3.83
N LYS A 213 -11.71 -13.98 3.94
CA LYS A 213 -11.23 -13.01 4.94
C LYS A 213 -11.35 -11.62 4.33
N THR A 214 -12.28 -10.82 4.84
CA THR A 214 -12.53 -9.45 4.39
C THR A 214 -11.47 -8.49 4.93
N GLU A 215 -11.06 -7.55 4.09
CA GLU A 215 -10.50 -6.27 4.55
C GLU A 215 -11.59 -5.52 5.36
N PRO A 216 -11.24 -4.62 6.30
CA PRO A 216 -12.24 -3.87 7.05
C PRO A 216 -13.11 -3.06 6.08
N PRO A 217 -14.45 -3.18 6.15
CA PRO A 217 -15.34 -2.57 5.16
C PRO A 217 -15.17 -1.05 5.21
N THR A 218 -14.63 -0.51 4.12
CA THR A 218 -14.34 0.92 3.99
C THR A 218 -15.59 1.64 3.53
N ARG A 219 -16.04 2.62 4.32
CA ARG A 219 -17.29 3.38 4.10
C ARG A 219 -16.95 4.80 3.66
N MET A 220 -17.56 5.28 2.59
CA MET A 220 -17.31 6.60 2.03
C MET A 220 -18.41 7.59 2.42
N VAL A 221 -18.02 8.74 2.98
CA VAL A 221 -18.92 9.86 3.29
C VAL A 221 -18.81 10.92 2.19
N ASP A 222 -19.94 11.27 1.58
CA ASP A 222 -20.03 12.26 0.51
C ASP A 222 -21.37 13.01 0.53
N GLN A 223 -21.32 14.30 0.84
CA GLN A 223 -22.50 15.18 0.92
C GLN A 223 -23.30 15.24 -0.39
N ILE A 224 -22.66 15.10 -1.55
CA ILE A 224 -23.35 15.11 -2.85
C ILE A 224 -23.88 13.74 -3.27
N HIS A 225 -24.12 12.83 -2.31
CA HIS A 225 -24.77 11.54 -2.48
C HIS A 225 -24.05 10.60 -3.48
N ARG A 226 -22.72 10.61 -3.45
CA ARG A 226 -21.86 9.69 -4.24
C ARG A 226 -20.99 8.75 -3.38
N GLY A 227 -21.30 8.66 -2.09
CA GLY A 227 -20.72 7.73 -1.13
C GLY A 227 -21.82 6.91 -0.45
N ASP A 228 -21.44 6.07 0.51
CA ASP A 228 -22.36 5.20 1.26
C ASP A 228 -23.20 5.98 2.30
N HIS A 229 -22.67 7.11 2.77
CA HIS A 229 -23.30 7.98 3.78
C HIS A 229 -23.19 9.46 3.40
N VAL A 230 -24.12 10.30 3.88
CA VAL A 230 -24.14 11.75 3.58
C VAL A 230 -23.43 12.55 4.67
N THR A 231 -23.53 12.09 5.93
CA THR A 231 -22.86 12.66 7.12
C THR A 231 -21.82 11.71 7.69
N ILE A 232 -20.90 12.23 8.50
CA ILE A 232 -19.87 11.45 9.17
C ILE A 232 -20.50 10.67 10.34
N THR A 233 -21.49 11.24 11.02
CA THR A 233 -22.23 10.60 12.12
C THR A 233 -22.99 9.35 11.66
N GLU A 234 -23.68 9.38 10.52
CA GLU A 234 -24.31 8.17 9.95
C GLU A 234 -23.30 7.05 9.69
N ALA A 235 -22.11 7.40 9.20
CA ALA A 235 -21.04 6.44 8.98
C ALA A 235 -20.45 5.92 10.30
N ILE A 236 -20.27 6.77 11.32
CA ILE A 236 -19.85 6.36 12.67
C ILE A 236 -20.88 5.42 13.29
N GLU A 237 -22.18 5.72 13.21
CA GLU A 237 -23.24 4.87 13.73
C GLU A 237 -23.24 3.50 13.02
N ALA A 238 -23.24 3.49 11.69
CA ALA A 238 -23.32 2.28 10.88
C ALA A 238 -22.05 1.41 10.87
N ALA A 239 -20.89 1.96 11.22
CA ALA A 239 -19.60 1.28 11.25
C ALA A 239 -19.48 0.21 12.34
N ASP A 240 -18.74 -0.87 12.05
CA ASP A 240 -18.36 -1.87 13.04
C ASP A 240 -17.02 -1.50 13.74
N PRO A 241 -16.73 -2.02 14.95
CA PRO A 241 -15.47 -1.76 15.63
C PRO A 241 -14.25 -2.25 14.83
N GLY A 242 -13.43 -1.31 14.36
CA GLY A 242 -12.28 -1.54 13.47
C GLY A 242 -12.49 -1.08 12.01
N ASP A 243 -13.68 -0.59 11.66
CA ASP A 243 -13.97 -0.06 10.32
C ASP A 243 -13.19 1.24 10.01
N ARG A 244 -13.08 1.52 8.71
CA ARG A 244 -12.49 2.74 8.17
C ARG A 244 -13.55 3.60 7.46
N ILE A 245 -13.60 4.87 7.84
CA ILE A 245 -14.48 5.89 7.28
C ILE A 245 -13.62 6.88 6.49
N LEU A 246 -13.86 6.98 5.18
CA LEU A 246 -13.21 7.97 4.31
C LEU A 246 -14.16 9.13 4.06
N VAL A 247 -13.75 10.34 4.46
CA VAL A 247 -14.58 11.55 4.36
C VAL A 247 -14.05 12.42 3.21
N ARG A 248 -14.92 12.76 2.26
CA ARG A 248 -14.54 13.59 1.09
C ARG A 248 -14.55 15.10 1.41
N PRO A 249 -13.86 15.94 0.61
CA PRO A 249 -13.91 17.40 0.71
C PRO A 249 -15.33 17.94 0.86
N GLY A 250 -15.56 18.80 1.85
CA GLY A 250 -16.88 19.27 2.23
C GLY A 250 -16.90 19.97 3.60
N LEU A 251 -18.03 20.64 3.88
CA LEU A 251 -18.27 21.36 5.14
C LEU A 251 -19.38 20.66 5.94
N TYR A 252 -18.99 19.91 6.96
CA TYR A 252 -19.86 19.01 7.73
C TYR A 252 -20.33 19.71 9.01
N HIS A 253 -21.60 20.13 9.03
CA HIS A 253 -22.21 20.83 10.17
C HIS A 253 -22.71 19.85 11.25
N GLU A 254 -21.78 19.12 11.85
CA GLU A 254 -22.02 18.06 12.83
C GLU A 254 -20.95 18.08 13.94
N GLY A 255 -21.09 17.21 14.95
CA GLY A 255 -20.10 17.02 16.01
C GLY A 255 -19.89 15.54 16.26
N LEU A 256 -18.65 15.08 16.16
CA LEU A 256 -18.33 13.65 16.05
C LEU A 256 -18.14 13.02 17.42
N VAL A 257 -18.80 11.90 17.71
CA VAL A 257 -18.65 11.17 18.98
C VAL A 257 -18.11 9.77 18.70
N ILE A 258 -16.91 9.47 19.19
CA ILE A 258 -16.21 8.19 18.91
C ILE A 258 -16.18 7.34 20.19
N GLU A 259 -17.16 6.43 20.31
CA GLU A 259 -17.32 5.52 21.46
C GLU A 259 -16.78 4.09 21.18
N LYS A 260 -16.47 3.78 19.92
CA LYS A 260 -15.91 2.49 19.44
C LYS A 260 -14.68 2.74 18.57
N PRO A 261 -13.72 1.80 18.49
CA PRO A 261 -12.50 1.99 17.70
C PRO A 261 -12.82 2.08 16.21
N LEU A 262 -12.39 3.18 15.58
CA LEU A 262 -12.58 3.50 14.16
C LEU A 262 -11.36 4.24 13.61
N GLU A 263 -11.11 4.13 12.30
CA GLU A 263 -10.24 5.05 11.57
C GLU A 263 -11.07 6.02 10.72
N ILE A 264 -11.05 7.31 11.04
CA ILE A 264 -11.70 8.38 10.24
C ILE A 264 -10.61 9.19 9.53
N ILE A 265 -10.70 9.29 8.21
CA ILE A 265 -9.66 9.92 7.38
C ILE A 265 -10.31 10.89 6.39
N GLY A 266 -9.96 12.17 6.48
CA GLY A 266 -10.27 13.16 5.45
C GLY A 266 -9.43 12.96 4.19
N VAL A 267 -10.07 12.99 3.03
CA VAL A 267 -9.45 12.90 1.70
C VAL A 267 -9.35 14.30 1.10
N GLY A 268 -8.22 14.64 0.46
CA GLY A 268 -7.95 15.99 -0.06
C GLY A 268 -6.89 16.75 0.74
N ASP A 269 -6.70 18.04 0.43
CA ASP A 269 -5.68 18.87 1.08
C ASP A 269 -6.05 19.19 2.55
N PRO A 270 -5.08 19.46 3.45
CA PRO A 270 -5.35 19.82 4.84
C PRO A 270 -6.18 21.09 5.01
N GLY A 271 -7.49 20.92 5.17
CA GLY A 271 -8.48 21.99 5.21
C GLY A 271 -9.68 21.79 4.30
N ASP A 272 -9.62 20.83 3.36
CA ASP A 272 -10.71 20.51 2.43
C ASP A 272 -11.90 19.82 3.13
N VAL A 273 -11.63 19.05 4.19
CA VAL A 273 -12.64 18.39 5.01
C VAL A 273 -12.80 19.16 6.32
N VAL A 274 -13.83 20.00 6.41
CA VAL A 274 -14.11 20.84 7.57
C VAL A 274 -15.28 20.28 8.36
N VAL A 275 -15.15 20.17 9.69
CA VAL A 275 -16.27 19.84 10.59
C VAL A 275 -16.58 21.05 11.47
N GLU A 276 -17.78 21.61 11.35
CA GLU A 276 -18.24 22.78 12.11
C GLU A 276 -19.34 22.42 13.10
N ALA A 277 -18.95 22.28 14.37
CA ALA A 277 -19.85 22.04 15.48
C ALA A 277 -20.25 23.33 16.19
N LYS A 278 -21.52 23.43 16.58
CA LYS A 278 -22.04 24.53 17.41
C LYS A 278 -22.86 23.96 18.58
N ASP A 279 -22.69 24.55 19.76
CA ASP A 279 -23.34 24.16 21.01
C ASP A 279 -23.15 22.65 21.34
N ARG A 280 -21.99 22.11 20.92
CA ARG A 280 -21.46 20.76 21.14
C ARG A 280 -19.96 20.74 20.81
N ASP A 281 -19.27 19.64 21.14
CA ASP A 281 -17.89 19.39 20.70
C ASP A 281 -17.78 19.08 19.20
N ALA A 282 -16.69 19.49 18.56
CA ALA A 282 -16.42 19.11 17.17
C ALA A 282 -15.92 17.66 17.04
N LEU A 283 -15.17 17.18 18.04
CA LEU A 283 -14.80 15.78 18.23
C LEU A 283 -14.77 15.45 19.73
N LEU A 284 -15.53 14.43 20.13
CA LEU A 284 -15.58 13.89 21.49
C LEU A 284 -15.14 12.42 21.47
N PHE A 285 -13.96 12.16 22.03
CA PHE A 285 -13.32 10.85 22.03
C PHE A 285 -13.59 10.11 23.36
N LYS A 286 -14.23 8.94 23.28
CA LYS A 286 -14.70 8.14 24.43
C LYS A 286 -14.29 6.66 24.31
N THR A 287 -13.13 6.40 23.71
CA THR A 287 -12.67 5.03 23.45
C THR A 287 -11.16 4.94 23.56
N THR A 288 -10.64 3.81 24.01
CA THR A 288 -9.20 3.63 24.32
C THR A 288 -8.32 3.42 23.08
N MET A 289 -8.90 3.39 21.89
CA MET A 289 -8.18 3.23 20.63
C MET A 289 -9.03 3.76 19.48
N GLY A 290 -8.42 4.52 18.57
CA GLY A 290 -9.03 4.98 17.32
C GLY A 290 -8.13 6.01 16.66
N ARG A 291 -8.51 6.50 15.48
CA ARG A 291 -7.66 7.40 14.70
C ARG A 291 -8.51 8.40 13.94
N VAL A 292 -8.15 9.67 14.02
CA VAL A 292 -8.71 10.75 13.20
C VAL A 292 -7.56 11.44 12.46
N VAL A 293 -7.70 11.61 11.14
CA VAL A 293 -6.65 12.18 10.28
C VAL A 293 -7.28 13.17 9.29
N ASN A 294 -6.60 14.28 9.03
CA ASN A 294 -6.92 15.23 7.96
C ASN A 294 -8.35 15.84 8.02
N LEU A 295 -8.90 16.02 9.22
CA LEU A 295 -10.12 16.80 9.46
C LEU A 295 -9.77 18.16 10.07
N ALA A 296 -10.31 19.24 9.50
CA ALA A 296 -10.23 20.58 10.06
C ALA A 296 -11.43 20.82 10.99
N LEU A 297 -11.23 20.59 12.29
CA LEU A 297 -12.27 20.70 13.32
C LEU A 297 -12.44 22.16 13.77
N ARG A 298 -13.69 22.64 13.80
CA ARG A 298 -14.07 24.01 14.19
C ARG A 298 -15.20 23.97 15.21
N GLN A 299 -14.96 24.54 16.40
CA GLN A 299 -15.98 24.80 17.40
C GLN A 299 -16.48 26.24 17.22
N MET A 300 -17.79 26.40 16.98
CA MET A 300 -18.43 27.65 16.51
C MET A 300 -19.29 28.34 17.59
N GLY A 301 -19.01 28.07 18.86
CA GLY A 301 -19.61 28.71 20.03
C GLY A 301 -20.43 27.79 20.94
N GLY A 302 -20.74 28.32 22.12
CA GLY A 302 -21.41 27.64 23.24
C GLY A 302 -20.51 27.58 24.48
N GLU A 303 -21.09 27.47 25.68
CA GLU A 303 -20.32 27.31 26.93
C GLU A 303 -19.98 25.83 27.18
N ASN A 304 -18.74 25.57 27.62
CA ASN A 304 -18.21 24.22 27.97
C ASN A 304 -18.17 23.20 26.82
N TRP A 305 -17.79 23.64 25.61
CA TRP A 305 -17.59 22.78 24.44
C TRP A 305 -16.21 22.99 23.80
N TYR A 306 -15.67 21.94 23.18
CA TYR A 306 -14.28 21.87 22.74
C TYR A 306 -14.13 21.57 21.23
N GLY A 307 -13.00 21.98 20.65
CA GLY A 307 -12.61 21.57 19.29
C GLY A 307 -12.22 20.09 19.22
N VAL A 308 -11.60 19.59 20.29
CA VAL A 308 -11.42 18.16 20.59
C VAL A 308 -11.53 17.99 22.10
N ASP A 309 -12.39 17.09 22.55
CA ASP A 309 -12.37 16.54 23.91
C ASP A 309 -12.00 15.04 23.87
N ILE A 310 -11.28 14.58 24.89
CA ILE A 310 -10.76 13.21 25.00
C ILE A 310 -11.10 12.72 26.42
N ALA A 311 -12.34 12.26 26.59
CA ALA A 311 -12.84 11.70 27.85
C ALA A 311 -12.26 10.31 28.16
N GLN A 312 -11.81 9.57 27.13
CA GLN A 312 -10.94 8.40 27.26
C GLN A 312 -9.95 8.35 26.08
N GLY A 313 -8.70 7.96 26.36
CA GLY A 313 -7.60 7.79 25.43
C GLY A 313 -6.37 7.19 26.12
#